data_AF-A0A9E3SD60-F1
#
_entry.id   AF-A0A9E3SD60-F1
#
_cell.length_a   1.000
_cell.length_b   1.000
_cell.length_c   1.000
_cell.angle_alpha   90.00
_cell.angle_beta   90.00
_cell.angle_gamma   90.00
#
_symmetry.space_group_name_H-M   'P 1'
#
loop_
_entity.id
_entity.type
_entity.pdbx_description
1 polymer ?
#
loop_
_entity_poly.entity_id
_entity_poly.type
_entity_poly.pdbx_seq_one_letter_code
_entity_poly.pdbx_strand_id
1 'polypeptide(L)'
;MRRSLRSGFTLIEILIVVGIIGVLVVVLLAVLLTASKKGEIAQAEFFVNNAVPQAMQKWQNDNGKDSNTFPASPDLTDGDSYSRGNIELFNELVTKPIKAGKEAYIGNDLYVEGSEGGRPVFLDPWNRFYIYRNYTMKKSASGKNRGYTGRRYNENSYDIISLGPDQQLYEKDGETDDIYNGTTK
;
A
#
# COMPACT_ATOMS: atom_id res chain seq x y z
N MET A 1 8.20 43.71 -57.48
CA MET A 1 8.35 43.25 -56.08
C MET A 1 7.00 42.76 -55.57
N ARG A 2 6.82 41.46 -55.31
CA ARG A 2 5.58 40.93 -54.70
C ARG A 2 5.65 41.16 -53.19
N ARG A 3 4.75 41.97 -52.63
CA ARG A 3 4.56 42.08 -51.17
C ARG A 3 3.87 40.80 -50.69
N SER A 4 4.56 40.01 -49.86
CA SER A 4 3.91 38.94 -49.11
C SER A 4 3.03 39.58 -48.04
N LEU A 5 1.71 39.39 -48.11
CA LEU A 5 0.81 39.73 -47.02
C LEU A 5 1.16 38.83 -45.83
N ARG A 6 1.71 39.41 -44.77
CA ARG A 6 1.88 38.69 -43.50
C ARG A 6 0.50 38.61 -42.86
N SER A 7 -0.10 37.43 -42.89
CA SER A 7 -1.31 37.09 -42.15
C SER A 7 -0.97 37.03 -40.66
N GLY A 8 -1.60 37.87 -39.85
CA GLY A 8 -1.51 37.85 -38.39
C GLY A 8 -2.78 37.24 -37.79
N PHE A 9 -2.65 36.54 -36.67
CA PHE A 9 -3.78 36.01 -35.92
C PHE A 9 -4.69 37.14 -35.41
N THR A 10 -6.00 36.92 -35.50
CA THR A 10 -7.00 37.85 -34.96
C THR A 10 -7.19 37.65 -33.45
N LEU A 11 -7.62 38.71 -32.75
CA LEU A 11 -7.91 38.63 -31.32
C LEU A 11 -9.02 37.60 -31.01
N ILE A 12 -10.01 37.51 -31.90
CA ILE A 12 -11.12 36.55 -31.76
C ILE A 12 -10.65 35.10 -31.94
N GLU A 13 -9.69 34.83 -32.83
CA GLU A 13 -9.09 33.49 -32.94
C GLU A 13 -8.38 33.07 -31.66
N ILE A 14 -7.57 33.95 -31.07
CA ILE A 14 -6.91 33.65 -29.80
C ILE A 14 -7.95 33.44 -28.69
N LEU A 15 -9.01 34.25 -28.64
CA LEU A 15 -10.07 34.17 -27.63
C LEU A 15 -10.84 32.84 -27.71
N ILE A 16 -11.21 32.41 -28.91
CA ILE A 16 -11.90 31.12 -29.11
C ILE A 16 -10.98 29.95 -28.73
N VAL A 17 -9.70 30.01 -29.11
CA VAL A 17 -8.73 28.94 -28.81
C VAL A 17 -8.53 28.78 -27.30
N VAL A 18 -8.28 29.87 -26.57
CA VAL A 18 -8.13 29.78 -25.11
C VAL A 18 -9.44 29.36 -24.43
N GLY A 19 -10.59 29.77 -24.98
CA GLY A 19 -11.91 29.32 -24.53
C GLY A 19 -12.09 27.80 -24.67
N ILE A 20 -11.75 27.24 -25.84
CA ILE A 20 -11.83 25.80 -26.08
C ILE A 20 -10.84 25.03 -25.20
N ILE A 21 -9.59 25.51 -25.07
CA ILE A 21 -8.60 24.89 -24.19
C ILE A 21 -9.09 24.88 -22.74
N GLY A 22 -9.69 25.96 -22.25
CA GLY A 22 -10.24 26.04 -20.90
C GLY A 22 -11.30 24.96 -20.65
N VAL A 23 -12.23 24.78 -21.60
CA VAL A 23 -13.26 23.73 -21.50
C VAL A 23 -12.63 22.33 -21.49
N LEU A 24 -11.66 22.07 -22.37
CA LEU A 24 -10.98 20.77 -22.45
C LEU A 24 -10.24 20.43 -21.15
N VAL A 25 -9.52 21.39 -20.56
CA VAL A 25 -8.76 21.16 -19.32
C VAL A 25 -9.67 20.75 -18.16
N VAL A 26 -10.83 21.38 -18.01
CA VAL A 26 -11.77 21.05 -16.92
C VAL A 26 -12.27 19.62 -17.02
N VAL A 27 -12.65 19.18 -18.22
CA VAL A 27 -13.11 17.80 -18.45
C VAL A 27 -11.98 16.79 -18.21
N LEU A 28 -10.77 17.09 -18.71
CA LEU A 28 -9.61 16.23 -18.54
C LEU A 28 -9.23 16.04 -17.06
N LEU A 29 -9.28 17.10 -16.25
CA LEU A 29 -8.96 17.02 -14.82
C LEU A 29 -9.94 16.10 -14.07
N ALA A 30 -11.24 16.18 -14.34
CA ALA A 30 -12.22 15.31 -13.70
C ALA A 30 -11.98 13.82 -14.00
N VAL A 31 -11.64 13.50 -15.26
CA VAL A 31 -11.30 12.14 -15.67
C VAL A 31 -9.99 11.67 -15.01
N LEU A 32 -8.98 12.54 -14.98
CA LEU A 32 -7.68 12.22 -14.37
C LEU A 32 -7.79 11.92 -12.88
N LEU A 33 -8.56 12.71 -12.12
CA LEU A 33 -8.78 12.46 -10.69
C LEU A 33 -9.43 11.10 -10.43
N THR A 34 -10.40 10.73 -11.26
CA THR A 34 -11.08 9.43 -11.15
C THR A 34 -10.13 8.27 -11.50
N ALA A 35 -9.34 8.43 -12.57
CA ALA A 35 -8.34 7.44 -12.97
C ALA A 35 -7.23 7.27 -11.92
N SER A 36 -6.77 8.37 -11.32
CA SER A 36 -5.74 8.37 -10.28
C SER A 36 -6.22 7.60 -9.04
N LYS A 37 -7.42 7.90 -8.53
CA LYS A 37 -8.03 7.18 -7.39
C LYS A 37 -8.14 5.68 -7.65
N LYS A 38 -8.56 5.27 -8.86
CA LYS A 38 -8.61 3.85 -9.24
C LYS A 38 -7.23 3.22 -9.30
N GLY A 39 -6.23 3.96 -9.76
CA GLY A 39 -4.83 3.51 -9.80
C GLY A 39 -4.26 3.28 -8.40
N GLU A 40 -4.54 4.20 -7.46
CA GLU A 40 -4.16 4.06 -6.05
C GLU A 40 -4.78 2.79 -5.43
N ILE A 41 -6.10 2.60 -5.56
CA ILE A 41 -6.77 1.39 -5.07
C ILE A 41 -6.16 0.12 -5.68
N ALA A 42 -5.97 0.09 -6.99
CA ALA A 42 -5.39 -1.06 -7.68
C ALA A 42 -3.94 -1.34 -7.24
N GLN A 43 -3.15 -0.30 -6.95
CA GLN A 43 -1.79 -0.45 -6.43
C GLN A 43 -1.80 -1.09 -5.04
N ALA A 44 -2.68 -0.62 -4.14
CA ALA A 44 -2.82 -1.18 -2.81
C ALA A 44 -3.32 -2.63 -2.84
N GLU A 45 -4.34 -2.91 -3.67
CA GLU A 45 -4.84 -4.27 -3.88
C GLU A 45 -3.76 -5.20 -4.44
N PHE A 46 -2.97 -4.74 -5.40
CA PHE A 46 -1.87 -5.52 -5.96
C PHE A 46 -0.81 -5.82 -4.89
N PHE A 47 -0.42 -4.82 -4.10
CA PHE A 47 0.57 -5.00 -3.05
C PHE A 47 0.13 -6.05 -2.02
N VAL A 48 -1.10 -5.89 -1.52
CA VAL A 48 -1.70 -6.72 -0.47
C VAL A 48 -2.00 -8.15 -0.96
N ASN A 49 -2.56 -8.31 -2.17
CA ASN A 49 -3.01 -9.61 -2.67
C ASN A 49 -1.97 -10.36 -3.52
N ASN A 50 -0.93 -9.69 -4.01
CA ASN A 50 0.05 -10.30 -4.91
C ASN A 50 1.49 -10.11 -4.44
N ALA A 51 1.96 -8.86 -4.30
CA ALA A 51 3.38 -8.59 -4.06
C ALA A 51 3.86 -9.17 -2.73
N VAL A 52 3.13 -8.89 -1.63
CA VAL A 52 3.47 -9.41 -0.30
C VAL A 52 3.29 -10.93 -0.23
N PRO A 53 2.18 -11.54 -0.70
CA PRO A 53 2.05 -13.00 -0.72
C PRO A 53 3.15 -13.73 -1.49
N GLN A 54 3.58 -13.22 -2.64
CA GLN A 54 4.70 -13.80 -3.38
C GLN A 54 6.03 -13.66 -2.63
N ALA A 55 6.32 -12.48 -2.07
CA ALA A 55 7.50 -12.27 -1.23
C ALA A 55 7.49 -13.17 0.01
N MET A 56 6.31 -13.38 0.60
CA MET A 56 6.11 -14.24 1.74
C MET A 56 6.43 -15.70 1.42
N GLN A 57 5.98 -16.21 0.27
CA GLN A 57 6.32 -17.56 -0.19
C GLN A 57 7.84 -17.73 -0.37
N LYS A 58 8.51 -16.74 -0.96
CA LYS A 58 9.99 -16.77 -1.08
C LYS A 58 10.66 -16.77 0.29
N TRP A 59 10.24 -15.88 1.19
CA TRP A 59 10.76 -15.83 2.56
C TRP A 59 10.53 -17.15 3.31
N GLN A 60 9.37 -17.79 3.13
CA GLN A 60 9.02 -19.07 3.74
C GLN A 60 9.91 -20.21 3.26
N ASN A 61 10.26 -20.25 1.97
CA ASN A 61 11.17 -21.27 1.45
C ASN A 61 12.57 -21.16 2.06
N ASP A 62 13.01 -19.94 2.39
CA ASP A 62 14.33 -19.67 2.94
C ASP A 62 14.40 -19.77 4.48
N ASN A 63 13.34 -19.36 5.17
CA ASN A 63 13.34 -19.13 6.63
C ASN A 63 12.24 -19.93 7.37
N GLY A 64 11.24 -20.41 6.64
CA GLY A 64 10.10 -21.11 7.20
C GLY A 64 10.45 -22.54 7.60
N LYS A 65 9.83 -23.03 8.69
CA LYS A 65 9.87 -24.45 9.03
C LYS A 65 8.76 -25.23 8.33
N ASP A 66 7.67 -24.54 8.01
CA ASP A 66 6.47 -25.05 7.35
C ASP A 66 5.77 -23.91 6.57
N SER A 67 4.70 -24.26 5.85
CA SER A 67 3.86 -23.32 5.08
C SER A 67 3.10 -22.30 5.95
N ASN A 68 3.13 -22.47 7.27
CA ASN A 68 2.43 -21.62 8.24
C ASN A 68 3.41 -20.78 9.07
N THR A 69 4.68 -20.72 8.66
CA THR A 69 5.67 -19.84 9.28
C THR A 69 5.62 -18.50 8.56
N PHE A 70 5.46 -17.40 9.31
CA PHE A 70 5.44 -16.04 8.75
C PHE A 70 6.33 -15.12 9.62
N PRO A 71 6.79 -13.97 9.07
CA PRO A 71 7.45 -12.91 9.82
C PRO A 71 6.75 -12.61 11.15
N ALA A 72 7.54 -12.35 12.19
CA ALA A 72 6.96 -12.04 13.49
C ALA A 72 6.21 -10.70 13.45
N SER A 73 5.10 -10.60 14.17
CA SER A 73 4.43 -9.33 14.44
C SER A 73 4.29 -9.13 15.96
N PRO A 74 4.39 -7.89 16.48
CA PRO A 74 4.22 -7.61 17.90
C PRO A 74 2.78 -7.85 18.36
N ASP A 75 2.61 -8.01 19.67
CA ASP A 75 1.30 -8.07 20.31
C ASP A 75 0.63 -6.69 20.28
N LEU A 76 -0.67 -6.63 19.94
CA LEU A 76 -1.45 -5.38 19.86
C LEU A 76 -1.90 -4.86 21.23
N THR A 77 -1.11 -5.08 22.28
CA THR A 77 -1.44 -4.55 23.61
C THR A 77 -1.20 -3.05 23.71
N ASP A 78 -0.47 -2.47 22.76
CA ASP A 78 -0.04 -1.08 22.77
C ASP A 78 -0.46 -0.37 21.46
N GLY A 79 -0.78 0.93 21.53
CA GLY A 79 -1.26 1.72 20.37
C GLY A 79 -0.28 1.79 19.18
N ASP A 80 1.01 1.61 19.43
CA ASP A 80 2.09 1.64 18.42
C ASP A 80 2.26 0.29 17.68
N SER A 81 1.48 -0.73 18.02
CA SER A 81 1.70 -2.09 17.50
C SER A 81 1.46 -2.23 16.00
N TYR A 82 0.71 -1.30 15.38
CA TYR A 82 0.47 -1.30 13.94
C TYR A 82 1.72 -0.97 13.11
N SER A 83 2.39 0.14 13.43
CA SER A 83 3.61 0.52 12.72
C SER A 83 4.73 -0.48 12.99
N ARG A 84 4.81 -1.02 14.21
CA ARG A 84 5.81 -2.05 14.56
C ARG A 84 5.63 -3.33 13.75
N GLY A 85 4.40 -3.78 13.49
CA GLY A 85 4.14 -4.92 12.61
C GLY A 85 4.66 -4.68 11.19
N ASN A 86 4.41 -3.50 10.64
CA ASN A 86 4.94 -3.10 9.33
C ASN A 86 6.47 -3.10 9.30
N ILE A 87 7.10 -2.47 10.30
CA ILE A 87 8.56 -2.38 10.42
C ILE A 87 9.20 -3.78 10.45
N GLU A 88 8.64 -4.72 11.21
CA GLU A 88 9.16 -6.09 11.25
C GLU A 88 9.00 -6.80 9.91
N LEU A 89 7.85 -6.63 9.24
CA LEU A 89 7.65 -7.17 7.90
C LEU A 89 8.68 -6.61 6.90
N PHE A 90 8.90 -5.29 6.88
CA PHE A 90 9.90 -4.65 6.03
C PHE A 90 11.30 -5.16 6.34
N ASN A 91 11.63 -5.31 7.62
CA ASN A 91 12.91 -5.81 8.04
C ASN A 91 13.17 -7.23 7.53
N GLU A 92 12.17 -8.12 7.62
CA GLU A 92 12.26 -9.51 7.15
C GLU A 92 12.29 -9.64 5.63
N LEU A 93 11.45 -8.88 4.92
CA LEU A 93 11.32 -9.00 3.46
C LEU A 93 12.41 -8.25 2.69
N VAL A 94 12.98 -7.19 3.26
CA VAL A 94 13.90 -6.28 2.56
C VAL A 94 15.24 -6.15 3.30
N THR A 95 15.22 -5.67 4.54
CA THR A 95 16.47 -5.24 5.20
C THR A 95 17.41 -6.39 5.52
N LYS A 96 16.89 -7.49 6.09
CA LYS A 96 17.68 -8.67 6.48
C LYS A 96 18.33 -9.38 5.29
N PRO A 97 17.61 -9.73 4.20
CA PRO A 97 18.25 -10.36 3.06
C PRO A 97 19.32 -9.45 2.44
N ILE A 98 19.08 -8.14 2.28
CA ILE A 98 20.07 -7.19 1.77
C ILE A 98 21.31 -7.15 2.67
N LYS A 99 21.15 -7.08 3.99
CA LYS A 99 22.27 -7.11 4.94
C LYS A 99 23.05 -8.43 4.92
N ALA A 100 22.39 -9.53 4.56
CA ALA A 100 23.01 -10.83 4.36
C ALA A 100 23.67 -10.99 2.97
N GLY A 101 23.66 -9.93 2.13
CA GLY A 101 24.20 -9.97 0.77
C GLY A 101 23.31 -10.70 -0.25
N LYS A 102 22.02 -10.91 0.08
CA LYS A 102 21.00 -11.49 -0.80
C LYS A 102 20.10 -10.39 -1.37
N GLU A 103 19.38 -10.72 -2.43
CA GLU A 103 18.30 -9.86 -2.93
C GLU A 103 17.11 -9.84 -1.96
N ALA A 104 16.40 -8.71 -1.89
CA ALA A 104 15.16 -8.60 -1.15
C ALA A 104 14.11 -9.59 -1.69
N TYR A 105 13.25 -10.10 -0.80
CA TYR A 105 12.18 -11.03 -1.18
C TYR A 105 11.07 -10.34 -1.98
N ILE A 106 10.94 -9.02 -1.85
CA ILE A 106 10.04 -8.15 -2.61
C ILE A 106 10.85 -7.19 -3.50
N GLY A 107 10.42 -7.02 -4.76
CA GLY A 107 11.05 -6.11 -5.71
C GLY A 107 10.88 -4.64 -5.31
N ASN A 108 11.92 -3.83 -5.49
CA ASN A 108 11.94 -2.40 -5.10
C ASN A 108 10.91 -1.55 -5.85
N ASP A 109 10.48 -1.99 -7.03
CA ASP A 109 9.46 -1.37 -7.86
C ASP A 109 8.02 -1.68 -7.39
N LEU A 110 7.86 -2.66 -6.50
CA LEU A 110 6.55 -3.15 -6.06
C LEU A 110 6.05 -2.47 -4.78
N TYR A 111 6.83 -1.59 -4.16
CA TYR A 111 6.47 -0.92 -2.92
C TYR A 111 6.96 0.52 -2.86
N VAL A 112 6.33 1.30 -1.97
CA VAL A 112 6.79 2.63 -1.58
C VAL A 112 7.41 2.52 -0.19
N GLU A 113 8.64 3.02 -0.05
CA GLU A 113 9.34 3.08 1.24
C GLU A 113 9.03 4.42 1.93
N GLY A 114 8.66 4.34 3.21
CA GLY A 114 8.55 5.47 4.12
C GLY A 114 9.43 5.31 5.35
N SER A 115 9.30 6.24 6.31
CA SER A 115 9.97 6.12 7.60
C SER A 115 9.02 6.41 8.75
N GLU A 116 9.00 5.52 9.74
CA GLU A 116 8.27 5.70 11.00
C GLU A 116 9.25 5.52 12.15
N GLY A 117 9.41 6.54 12.99
CA GLY A 117 10.39 6.52 14.10
C GLY A 117 11.83 6.26 13.65
N GLY A 118 12.19 6.68 12.42
CA GLY A 118 13.53 6.46 11.82
C GLY A 118 13.76 5.05 11.28
N ARG A 119 12.71 4.22 11.18
CA ARG A 119 12.78 2.86 10.64
C ARG A 119 12.00 2.79 9.32
N PRO A 120 12.48 2.01 8.34
CA PRO A 120 11.80 1.89 7.07
C PRO A 120 10.47 1.14 7.21
N VAL A 121 9.47 1.58 6.45
CA VAL A 121 8.10 1.02 6.42
C VAL A 121 7.58 0.91 5.00
N PHE A 122 6.71 -0.05 4.74
CA PHE A 122 5.90 -0.08 3.52
C PHE A 122 4.75 0.91 3.63
N LEU A 123 4.69 1.84 2.68
CA LEU A 123 3.60 2.79 2.56
C LEU A 123 2.62 2.37 1.48
N ASP A 124 1.35 2.63 1.76
CA ASP A 124 0.27 2.58 0.78
C ASP A 124 0.24 3.86 -0.07
N PRO A 125 -0.59 3.89 -1.13
CA PRO A 125 -0.70 5.05 -2.02
C PRO A 125 -1.16 6.34 -1.33
N TRP A 126 -1.77 6.24 -0.15
CA TRP A 126 -2.23 7.37 0.66
C TRP A 126 -1.20 7.75 1.74
N ASN A 127 0.05 7.29 1.60
CA ASN A 127 1.17 7.61 2.46
C ASN A 127 0.95 7.18 3.93
N ARG A 128 0.22 6.08 4.12
CA ARG A 128 0.05 5.41 5.41
C ARG A 128 0.78 4.09 5.39
N PHE A 129 1.28 3.65 6.55
CA PHE A 129 1.88 2.33 6.63
C PHE A 129 0.80 1.26 6.51
N TYR A 130 1.10 0.17 5.79
CA TYR A 130 0.27 -1.03 5.85
C TYR A 130 0.28 -1.62 7.26
N ILE A 131 -0.84 -2.19 7.69
CA ILE A 131 -0.92 -2.92 8.96
C ILE A 131 -0.61 -4.38 8.68
N TYR A 132 0.43 -4.91 9.31
CA TYR A 132 0.78 -6.33 9.23
C TYR A 132 0.54 -7.05 10.56
N ARG A 133 -0.09 -8.22 10.50
CA ARG A 133 -0.37 -9.07 11.67
C ARG A 133 -0.18 -10.54 11.32
N ASN A 134 0.61 -11.26 12.12
CA ASN A 134 0.78 -12.70 12.00
C ASN A 134 -0.01 -13.42 13.11
N TYR A 135 -1.02 -14.22 12.74
CA TYR A 135 -1.88 -14.96 13.67
C TYR A 135 -1.42 -16.40 13.92
N THR A 136 -0.38 -16.87 13.23
CA THR A 136 0.17 -18.23 13.45
C THR A 136 1.00 -18.36 14.73
N MET A 137 1.38 -17.23 15.32
CA MET A 137 2.22 -17.21 16.50
C MET A 137 1.46 -17.76 17.71
N LYS A 138 1.88 -18.92 18.22
CA LYS A 138 1.43 -19.45 19.53
C LYS A 138 2.14 -18.69 20.68
N LYS A 139 1.52 -18.74 21.87
CA LYS A 139 1.89 -18.09 23.16
C LYS A 139 3.29 -17.46 23.22
N SER A 140 3.36 -16.21 23.69
CA SER A 140 4.62 -15.55 24.02
C SER A 140 5.47 -16.44 24.94
N ALA A 141 6.79 -16.28 24.92
CA ALA A 141 7.71 -16.96 25.84
C ALA A 141 7.30 -16.78 27.33
N SER A 142 6.53 -15.75 27.65
CA SER A 142 5.90 -15.49 28.95
C SER A 142 4.68 -16.37 29.27
N GLY A 143 4.27 -17.30 28.39
CA GLY A 143 3.10 -18.17 28.57
C GLY A 143 1.73 -17.46 28.41
N LYS A 144 1.72 -16.14 28.26
CA LYS A 144 0.51 -15.37 27.94
C LYS A 144 0.07 -15.69 26.52
N ASN A 145 -1.23 -15.93 26.35
CA ASN A 145 -1.83 -15.93 25.01
C ASN A 145 -1.53 -14.57 24.40
N ARG A 146 -0.91 -14.57 23.22
CA ARG A 146 -0.83 -13.40 22.35
C ARG A 146 -2.26 -13.11 21.90
N GLY A 147 -2.98 -12.41 22.75
CA GLY A 147 -4.39 -12.08 22.54
C GLY A 147 -4.44 -11.02 21.47
N TYR A 148 -4.56 -11.42 20.21
CA TYR A 148 -4.85 -10.47 19.14
C TYR A 148 -6.28 -9.98 19.33
N THR A 149 -6.43 -8.72 19.76
CA THR A 149 -7.71 -8.01 19.83
C THR A 149 -7.95 -7.30 18.49
N GLY A 150 -8.99 -7.70 17.78
CA GLY A 150 -9.37 -7.13 16.48
C GLY A 150 -10.00 -8.17 15.57
N ARG A 151 -10.56 -7.70 14.45
CA ARG A 151 -11.07 -8.56 13.39
C ARG A 151 -9.90 -9.37 12.81
N ARG A 152 -10.13 -10.68 12.66
CA ARG A 152 -9.19 -11.61 12.03
C ARG A 152 -9.75 -11.92 10.66
N TYR A 153 -9.05 -11.53 9.62
CA TYR A 153 -9.50 -11.83 8.26
C TYR A 153 -9.04 -13.22 7.86
N ASN A 154 -7.78 -13.56 8.15
CA ASN A 154 -7.21 -14.87 7.85
C ASN A 154 -6.78 -15.64 9.10
N GLU A 155 -7.60 -16.61 9.50
CA GLU A 155 -7.26 -17.52 10.59
C GLU A 155 -6.06 -18.41 10.22
N ASN A 156 -5.11 -18.56 11.14
CA ASN A 156 -3.91 -19.39 10.96
C ASN A 156 -2.98 -18.96 9.81
N SER A 157 -3.00 -17.68 9.42
CA SER A 157 -1.98 -17.09 8.54
C SER A 157 -1.59 -15.69 9.02
N TYR A 158 -1.64 -14.70 8.14
CA TYR A 158 -1.35 -13.31 8.40
C TYR A 158 -2.36 -12.40 7.70
N ASP A 159 -2.57 -11.23 8.27
CA ASP A 159 -3.28 -10.13 7.63
C ASP A 159 -2.28 -9.05 7.23
N ILE A 160 -2.45 -8.50 6.03
CA ILE A 160 -1.89 -7.22 5.62
C ILE A 160 -3.03 -6.33 5.13
N ILE A 161 -3.10 -5.10 5.65
CA ILE A 161 -4.25 -4.21 5.49
C ILE A 161 -3.77 -2.80 5.12
N SER A 162 -4.36 -2.20 4.10
CA SER A 162 -4.36 -0.77 3.78
C SER A 162 -5.62 -0.14 4.37
N LEU A 163 -5.53 1.06 4.93
CA LEU A 163 -6.68 1.81 5.44
C LEU A 163 -7.45 2.58 4.36
N GLY A 164 -7.19 2.27 3.10
CA GLY A 164 -7.85 2.94 2.00
C GLY A 164 -7.65 4.47 1.96
N PRO A 165 -8.43 5.15 1.10
CA PRO A 165 -8.51 6.59 1.04
C PRO A 165 -8.96 7.29 2.34
N ASP A 166 -9.81 6.65 3.15
CA ASP A 166 -10.38 7.27 4.35
C ASP A 166 -9.40 7.34 5.54
N GLN A 167 -8.36 6.49 5.50
CA GLN A 167 -7.31 6.33 6.51
C GLN A 167 -7.83 5.96 7.90
N GLN A 168 -9.00 5.33 7.99
CA GLN A 168 -9.67 5.01 9.22
C GLN A 168 -9.81 3.49 9.37
N LEU A 169 -9.20 2.97 10.44
CA LEU A 169 -9.58 1.66 10.93
C LEU A 169 -11.02 1.73 11.43
N TYR A 170 -11.90 0.95 10.82
CA TYR A 170 -13.31 0.81 11.17
C TYR A 170 -14.18 2.00 10.78
N GLU A 171 -15.10 1.75 9.83
CA GLU A 171 -16.18 2.69 9.55
C GLU A 171 -17.43 2.36 10.39
N LYS A 172 -18.02 3.45 10.88
CA LYS A 172 -19.36 3.53 11.44
C LYS A 172 -20.31 3.08 10.33
N ASP A 173 -21.16 2.08 10.61
CA ASP A 173 -22.24 1.60 9.71
C ASP A 173 -21.89 0.44 8.74
N GLY A 174 -20.68 -0.11 8.77
CA GLY A 174 -20.38 -1.46 8.24
C GLY A 174 -19.91 -1.55 6.78
N GLU A 175 -19.80 -0.43 6.08
CA GLU A 175 -18.97 -0.31 4.87
C GLU A 175 -17.52 -0.01 5.33
N THR A 176 -16.52 -0.49 4.61
CA THR A 176 -15.10 -0.16 4.87
C THR A 176 -14.38 -0.08 3.53
N ASP A 177 -13.53 0.91 3.32
CA ASP A 177 -12.66 0.99 2.14
C ASP A 177 -11.30 0.27 2.35
N ASP A 178 -11.11 -0.32 3.54
CA ASP A 178 -9.97 -1.15 3.90
C ASP A 178 -9.67 -2.22 2.84
N ILE A 179 -8.42 -2.25 2.37
CA ILE A 179 -7.93 -3.24 1.40
C ILE A 179 -7.07 -4.26 2.14
N TYR A 180 -7.46 -5.52 2.15
CA TYR A 180 -6.73 -6.57 2.87
C TYR A 180 -6.60 -7.86 2.07
N ASN A 181 -5.66 -8.70 2.50
CA ASN A 181 -5.31 -9.95 1.82
C ASN A 181 -6.32 -11.06 2.14
N GLY A 182 -7.54 -10.99 1.61
CA GLY A 182 -8.53 -12.03 1.82
C GLY A 182 -9.85 -11.71 1.13
N THR A 183 -10.73 -12.70 1.01
CA THR A 183 -12.10 -12.44 0.59
C THR A 183 -12.90 -11.90 1.77
N THR A 184 -13.56 -10.76 1.59
CA THR A 184 -14.73 -10.37 2.38
C THR A 184 -15.68 -11.56 2.38
N LYS A 185 -15.81 -12.23 3.52
CA LYS A 185 -16.86 -13.23 3.72
C LYS A 185 -18.22 -12.56 3.66
#